data_AF-A0A7C3ENJ4-F1
#
_entry.id   AF-A0A7C3ENJ4-F1
#
_cell.length_a   1.000
_cell.length_b   1.000
_cell.length_c   1.000
_cell.angle_alpha   90.00
_cell.angle_beta   90.00
_cell.angle_gamma   90.00
#
_symmetry.space_group_name_H-M   'P 1'
#
loop_
_entity.id
_entity.type
_entity.pdbx_description
1 polymer ?
#
loop_
_entity_poly.entity_id
_entity_poly.type
_entity_poly.pdbx_seq_one_letter_code
_entity_poly.pdbx_strand_id
1 'polypeptide(L)'
;MSVTYPSQRVAVLVDVQNMFYSAYDCFRGRLNYKKLLDTAAAGRHVVRALAYAMRDGNNQTSFFTMLREVGFELRTKEPRVRPDGTRKGGWDIGITIDALMLAPKVDVIALVSGDGDFVELVHALRTLGVRTEVYAFERSVGRELRDLADLFTPIGEEMIFRDARADAEAYAPAPEPQPRPAAPAPLPPPRPSAPAPRPTPAAQPVRTPPPPAPPRVSSFGAGILTDEPQEEAPAPPPRPSRSRNRTSPSFLDRLEAEDEA
;
A
#
# COMPACT_ATOMS: atom_id res chain seq x y z
N MET A 1 26.89 -10.27 5.34
CA MET A 1 26.75 -10.85 3.98
C MET A 1 25.51 -11.72 3.99
N SER A 2 24.66 -11.62 2.98
CA SER A 2 23.48 -12.49 2.86
C SER A 2 23.92 -13.86 2.34
N VAL A 3 23.70 -14.92 3.11
CA VAL A 3 24.18 -16.27 2.75
C VAL A 3 23.23 -16.88 1.72
N THR A 4 23.73 -17.27 0.56
CA THR A 4 23.01 -18.03 -0.46
C THR A 4 23.45 -19.50 -0.40
N TYR A 5 22.50 -20.43 -0.54
CA TYR A 5 22.78 -21.87 -0.52
C TYR A 5 22.46 -22.47 -1.89
N PRO A 6 23.37 -23.23 -2.54
CA PRO A 6 23.14 -23.78 -3.88
C PRO A 6 21.90 -24.68 -3.99
N SER A 7 21.49 -25.33 -2.90
CA SER A 7 20.31 -26.19 -2.83
C SER A 7 18.98 -25.44 -2.77
N GLN A 8 18.97 -24.11 -2.60
CA GLN A 8 17.75 -23.33 -2.59
C GLN A 8 17.00 -23.44 -3.92
N ARG A 9 15.69 -23.59 -3.82
CA ARG A 9 14.73 -23.48 -4.91
C ARG A 9 14.35 -22.02 -5.06
N VAL A 10 14.51 -21.46 -6.27
CA VAL A 10 14.17 -20.06 -6.55
C VAL A 10 13.04 -19.96 -7.58
N ALA A 11 12.09 -19.05 -7.35
CA ALA A 11 11.21 -18.55 -8.40
C ALA A 11 11.65 -17.13 -8.79
N VAL A 12 11.76 -16.86 -10.09
CA VAL A 12 12.09 -15.54 -10.63
C VAL A 12 10.82 -14.92 -11.22
N LEU A 13 10.48 -13.71 -10.81
CA LEU A 13 9.25 -12.99 -11.21
C LEU A 13 9.64 -11.64 -11.80
N VAL A 14 9.47 -11.44 -13.10
CA VAL A 14 9.96 -10.25 -13.80
C VAL A 14 8.82 -9.37 -14.28
N ASP A 15 8.72 -8.16 -13.73
CA ASP A 15 7.90 -7.10 -14.29
C ASP A 15 8.62 -6.47 -15.49
N VAL A 16 8.25 -6.93 -16.68
CA VAL A 16 8.88 -6.52 -17.93
C VAL A 16 8.62 -5.04 -18.24
N GLN A 17 7.49 -4.49 -17.79
CA GLN A 17 7.13 -3.09 -18.03
C GLN A 17 7.94 -2.17 -17.13
N ASN A 18 7.97 -2.44 -15.82
CA ASN A 18 8.76 -1.66 -14.85
C ASN A 18 10.26 -1.70 -15.19
N MET A 19 10.77 -2.87 -15.59
CA MET A 19 12.17 -3.03 -16.01
C MET A 19 12.49 -2.33 -17.35
N PHE A 20 11.57 -2.32 -18.31
CA PHE A 20 11.79 -1.61 -19.58
C PHE A 20 11.96 -0.10 -19.35
N TYR A 21 11.02 0.52 -18.64
CA TYR A 21 11.07 1.95 -18.36
C TYR A 21 12.31 2.32 -17.54
N SER A 22 12.60 1.55 -16.48
CA SER A 22 13.77 1.79 -15.63
C SER A 22 15.10 1.67 -16.40
N ALA A 23 15.23 0.69 -17.30
CA ALA A 23 16.42 0.55 -18.16
C ALA A 23 16.57 1.72 -19.14
N TYR A 24 15.46 2.17 -19.72
CA TYR A 24 15.44 3.31 -20.63
C TYR A 24 15.78 4.62 -19.92
N ASP A 25 15.28 4.86 -18.70
CA ASP A 25 15.55 6.10 -17.94
C ASP A 25 16.89 6.14 -17.22
N CYS A 26 17.43 4.99 -16.81
CA CYS A 26 18.75 4.94 -16.19
C CYS A 26 19.88 4.97 -17.23
N PHE A 27 19.76 4.19 -18.32
CA PHE A 27 20.87 3.92 -19.25
C PHE A 27 20.53 4.15 -20.74
N ARG A 28 19.28 4.54 -21.08
CA ARG A 28 18.79 4.66 -22.48
C ARG A 28 19.04 3.39 -23.29
N GLY A 29 19.01 2.23 -22.62
CA GLY A 29 19.35 0.91 -23.17
C GLY A 29 18.33 -0.17 -22.81
N ARG A 30 18.63 -1.41 -23.20
CA ARG A 30 17.77 -2.58 -22.99
C ARG A 30 18.39 -3.54 -21.99
N LEU A 31 17.57 -4.08 -21.08
CA LEU A 31 17.98 -5.07 -20.10
C LEU A 31 18.30 -6.42 -20.78
N ASN A 32 19.42 -7.02 -20.39
CA ASN A 32 19.83 -8.36 -20.80
C ASN A 32 19.16 -9.39 -19.89
N TYR A 33 17.97 -9.83 -20.30
CA TYR A 33 17.15 -10.80 -19.58
C TYR A 33 17.86 -12.14 -19.32
N LYS A 34 18.84 -12.53 -20.15
CA LYS A 34 19.65 -13.73 -19.88
C LYS A 34 20.58 -13.51 -18.68
N LYS A 35 21.39 -12.44 -18.70
CA LYS A 35 22.25 -12.08 -17.57
C LYS A 35 21.44 -11.86 -16.28
N LEU A 36 20.29 -11.21 -16.38
CA LEU A 36 19.35 -11.06 -15.28
C LEU A 36 18.94 -12.42 -14.69
N LEU A 37 18.49 -13.36 -15.54
CA LEU A 37 18.08 -14.69 -15.08
C LEU A 37 19.26 -15.47 -14.48
N ASP A 38 20.42 -15.45 -15.13
CA ASP A 38 21.65 -16.08 -14.62
C ASP A 38 22.03 -15.50 -13.23
N THR A 39 21.91 -14.18 -13.05
CA THR A 39 22.23 -13.48 -11.78
C THR A 39 21.20 -13.73 -10.69
N ALA A 40 19.90 -13.73 -11.03
CA ALA A 40 18.81 -14.02 -10.10
C ALA A 40 18.80 -15.50 -9.69
N ALA A 41 19.17 -16.41 -10.60
CA ALA A 41 19.40 -17.81 -10.25
C ALA A 41 20.60 -17.97 -9.32
N ALA A 42 21.72 -17.28 -9.56
CA ALA A 42 22.95 -17.38 -8.78
C ALA A 42 23.45 -18.84 -8.60
N GLY A 43 23.24 -19.68 -9.63
CA GLY A 43 23.57 -21.12 -9.60
C GLY A 43 22.61 -22.01 -8.81
N ARG A 44 21.48 -21.46 -8.31
CA ARG A 44 20.43 -22.19 -7.57
C ARG A 44 19.44 -22.88 -8.51
N HIS A 45 18.63 -23.78 -7.97
CA HIS A 45 17.63 -24.51 -8.75
C HIS A 45 16.39 -23.64 -9.04
N VAL A 46 16.28 -23.12 -10.27
CA VAL A 46 15.13 -22.33 -10.72
C VAL A 46 13.91 -23.25 -10.89
N VAL A 47 12.90 -23.08 -10.04
CA VAL A 47 11.64 -23.86 -10.10
C VAL A 47 10.69 -23.27 -11.14
N ARG A 48 10.60 -21.94 -11.23
CA ARG A 48 9.92 -21.21 -12.31
C ARG A 48 10.59 -19.86 -12.57
N ALA A 49 10.58 -19.43 -13.81
CA ALA A 49 10.93 -18.07 -14.22
C ALA A 49 9.75 -17.49 -15.00
N LEU A 50 9.03 -16.53 -14.42
CA LEU A 50 7.83 -15.92 -14.99
C LEU A 50 8.15 -14.50 -15.46
N ALA A 51 7.86 -14.19 -16.73
CA ALA A 51 8.01 -12.85 -17.29
C ALA A 51 6.63 -12.25 -17.59
N TYR A 52 6.31 -11.14 -16.96
CA TYR A 52 5.01 -10.49 -17.02
C TYR A 52 5.06 -9.28 -17.94
N ALA A 53 4.50 -9.43 -19.13
CA ALA A 53 4.56 -8.42 -20.18
C ALA A 53 3.17 -7.93 -20.57
N MET A 54 3.06 -6.63 -20.85
CA MET A 54 1.90 -6.09 -21.55
C MET A 54 2.06 -6.27 -23.05
N ARG A 55 1.00 -6.75 -23.70
CA ARG A 55 0.88 -6.80 -25.15
C ARG A 55 0.17 -5.54 -25.64
N ASP A 56 0.85 -4.73 -26.44
CA ASP A 56 0.23 -3.61 -27.15
C ASP A 56 0.56 -3.67 -28.65
N GLY A 57 -0.49 -3.75 -29.47
CA GLY A 57 -0.38 -3.87 -30.92
C GLY A 57 0.43 -5.08 -31.41
N ASN A 58 1.08 -4.89 -32.57
CA ASN A 58 1.43 -6.00 -33.46
C ASN A 58 2.93 -6.36 -33.48
N ASN A 59 3.81 -5.52 -32.90
CA ASN A 59 5.26 -5.57 -33.19
C ASN A 59 6.13 -6.31 -32.16
N GLN A 60 5.53 -6.85 -31.09
CA GLN A 60 6.27 -7.35 -29.92
C GLN A 60 6.70 -8.83 -30.00
N THR A 61 6.42 -9.51 -31.12
CA THR A 61 6.59 -10.96 -31.27
C THR A 61 8.03 -11.43 -31.08
N SER A 62 9.02 -10.73 -31.67
CA SER A 62 10.44 -11.11 -31.57
C SER A 62 10.96 -11.05 -30.12
N PHE A 63 10.60 -10.00 -29.39
CA PHE A 63 10.95 -9.85 -27.98
C PHE A 63 10.30 -10.93 -27.09
N PHE A 64 9.04 -11.27 -27.36
CA PHE A 64 8.35 -12.38 -26.67
C PHE A 64 8.90 -13.76 -27.01
N THR A 65 9.49 -13.95 -28.19
CA THR A 65 10.24 -15.16 -28.53
C THR A 65 11.54 -15.21 -27.74
N MET A 66 12.33 -14.12 -27.75
CA MET A 66 13.60 -14.02 -27.00
C MET A 66 13.43 -14.32 -25.50
N LEU A 67 12.38 -13.79 -24.85
CA LEU A 67 12.12 -14.08 -23.43
C LEU A 67 11.89 -15.58 -23.18
N ARG A 68 11.22 -16.29 -24.09
CA ARG A 68 11.02 -17.74 -23.99
C ARG A 68 12.30 -18.52 -24.27
N GLU A 69 13.09 -18.10 -25.25
CA GLU A 69 14.40 -18.70 -25.57
C GLU A 69 15.41 -18.55 -24.43
N VAL A 70 15.33 -17.46 -23.66
CA VAL A 70 16.09 -17.26 -22.41
C VAL A 70 15.63 -18.21 -21.28
N GLY A 71 14.41 -18.74 -21.36
CA GLY A 71 13.85 -19.68 -20.38
C GLY A 71 12.70 -19.13 -19.52
N PHE A 72 12.14 -17.95 -19.85
CA PHE A 72 10.97 -17.42 -19.14
C PHE A 72 9.65 -18.00 -19.67
N GLU A 73 8.79 -18.42 -18.76
CA GLU A 73 7.36 -18.61 -19.01
C GLU A 73 6.70 -17.24 -19.15
N LEU A 74 6.35 -16.87 -20.38
CA LEU A 74 5.78 -15.57 -20.67
C LEU A 74 4.29 -15.50 -20.31
N ARG A 75 3.94 -14.54 -19.44
CA ARG A 75 2.57 -14.11 -19.13
C ARG A 75 2.27 -12.81 -19.89
N THR A 76 1.34 -12.85 -20.85
CA THR A 76 0.93 -11.66 -21.62
C THR A 76 -0.49 -11.22 -21.29
N LYS A 77 -0.69 -9.91 -21.12
CA LYS A 77 -1.99 -9.28 -20.85
C LYS A 77 -2.20 -8.09 -21.77
N GLU A 78 -3.43 -7.94 -22.25
CA GLU A 78 -3.82 -6.78 -23.06
C GLU A 78 -4.32 -5.66 -22.14
N PRO A 79 -3.96 -4.38 -22.41
CA PRO A 79 -4.39 -3.26 -21.59
C PRO A 79 -5.90 -3.06 -21.73
N ARG A 80 -6.61 -2.97 -20.60
CA ARG A 80 -8.05 -2.64 -20.61
C ARG A 80 -8.20 -1.15 -20.90
N VAL A 81 -8.68 -0.84 -22.10
CA VAL A 81 -9.07 0.53 -22.48
C VAL A 81 -10.43 0.84 -21.84
N ARG A 82 -10.47 1.89 -21.02
CA ARG A 82 -11.72 2.42 -20.44
C ARG A 82 -12.43 3.34 -21.44
N PRO A 83 -13.74 3.61 -21.27
CA PRO A 83 -14.49 4.54 -22.13
C PRO A 83 -13.93 5.97 -22.17
N ASP A 84 -13.13 6.37 -21.16
CA ASP A 84 -12.43 7.66 -21.10
C ASP A 84 -11.04 7.64 -21.80
N GLY A 85 -10.75 6.58 -22.56
CA GLY A 85 -9.47 6.38 -23.24
C GLY A 85 -8.32 5.93 -22.34
N THR A 86 -8.50 5.87 -21.02
CA THR A 86 -7.42 5.48 -20.11
C THR A 86 -7.13 3.97 -20.20
N ARG A 87 -5.86 3.62 -20.39
CA ARG A 87 -5.40 2.23 -20.48
C ARG A 87 -4.97 1.72 -19.11
N LYS A 88 -5.75 0.83 -18.47
CA LYS A 88 -5.35 0.21 -17.18
C LYS A 88 -4.99 -1.25 -17.38
N GLY A 89 -3.86 -1.70 -16.82
CA GLY A 89 -3.39 -3.05 -17.11
C GLY A 89 -2.24 -3.63 -16.29
N GLY A 90 -1.74 -2.99 -15.22
CA GLY A 90 -0.60 -3.47 -14.42
C GLY A 90 -0.63 -4.96 -14.06
N TRP A 91 0.55 -5.57 -13.92
CA TRP A 91 0.70 -7.00 -13.63
C TRP A 91 0.81 -7.31 -12.14
N ASP A 92 1.05 -6.31 -11.31
CA ASP A 92 1.12 -6.20 -9.86
C ASP A 92 0.23 -7.23 -9.11
N ILE A 93 -1.09 -7.23 -9.36
CA ILE A 93 -2.01 -8.21 -8.75
C ILE A 93 -1.71 -9.65 -9.19
N GLY A 94 -1.40 -9.86 -10.47
CA GLY A 94 -1.06 -11.18 -11.03
C GLY A 94 0.27 -11.71 -10.51
N ILE A 95 1.30 -10.84 -10.45
CA ILE A 95 2.61 -11.12 -9.85
C ILE A 95 2.43 -11.50 -8.38
N THR A 96 1.62 -10.74 -7.63
CA THR A 96 1.31 -11.00 -6.22
C THR A 96 0.64 -12.36 -6.02
N ILE A 97 -0.36 -12.70 -6.83
CA ILE A 97 -1.05 -14.00 -6.76
C ILE A 97 -0.09 -15.15 -7.10
N ASP A 98 0.62 -15.07 -8.22
CA ASP A 98 1.56 -16.13 -8.65
C ASP A 98 2.70 -16.30 -7.63
N ALA A 99 3.21 -15.21 -7.03
CA ALA A 99 4.21 -15.25 -5.95
C ALA A 99 3.71 -16.01 -4.72
N LEU A 100 2.51 -15.69 -4.22
CA LEU A 100 1.91 -16.37 -3.08
C LEU A 100 1.58 -17.85 -3.38
N MET A 101 1.21 -18.17 -4.62
CA MET A 101 0.98 -19.56 -5.08
C MET A 101 2.27 -20.37 -5.31
N LEU A 102 3.42 -19.69 -5.49
CA LEU A 102 4.74 -20.29 -5.61
C LEU A 102 5.45 -20.41 -4.25
N ALA A 103 5.15 -19.53 -3.29
CA ALA A 103 5.74 -19.50 -1.96
C ALA A 103 5.91 -20.89 -1.29
N PRO A 104 4.90 -21.80 -1.21
CA PRO A 104 5.09 -23.12 -0.58
C PRO A 104 5.96 -24.11 -1.40
N LYS A 105 6.43 -23.73 -2.60
CA LYS A 105 7.17 -24.57 -3.55
C LYS A 105 8.62 -24.12 -3.75
N VAL A 106 9.01 -22.98 -3.19
CA VAL A 106 10.34 -22.39 -3.32
C VAL A 106 10.83 -21.89 -1.98
N ASP A 107 12.14 -21.73 -1.86
CA ASP A 107 12.79 -21.23 -0.65
C ASP A 107 13.14 -19.74 -0.81
N VAL A 108 13.21 -19.26 -2.07
CA VAL A 108 13.51 -17.89 -2.47
C VAL A 108 12.55 -17.42 -3.56
N ILE A 109 12.05 -16.19 -3.45
CA ILE A 109 11.44 -15.44 -4.56
C ILE A 109 12.34 -14.28 -4.94
N ALA A 110 12.84 -14.30 -6.18
CA ALA A 110 13.55 -13.20 -6.82
C ALA A 110 12.55 -12.32 -7.58
N LEU A 111 12.15 -11.21 -6.95
CA LEU A 111 11.28 -10.20 -7.54
C LEU A 111 12.11 -9.20 -8.34
N VAL A 112 11.91 -9.18 -9.65
CA VAL A 112 12.54 -8.20 -10.54
C VAL A 112 11.54 -7.10 -10.89
N SER A 113 11.35 -6.18 -9.93
CA SER A 113 10.62 -4.92 -10.09
C SER A 113 11.13 -3.89 -9.08
N GLY A 114 11.09 -2.61 -9.45
CA GLY A 114 11.35 -1.49 -8.53
C GLY A 114 10.10 -0.97 -7.82
N ASP A 115 8.90 -1.46 -8.15
CA ASP A 115 7.64 -0.86 -7.71
C ASP A 115 7.37 -1.02 -6.20
N GLY A 116 7.06 0.09 -5.54
CA GLY A 116 6.71 0.14 -4.12
C GLY A 116 5.40 -0.58 -3.77
N ASP A 117 4.50 -0.77 -4.74
CA ASP A 117 3.24 -1.49 -4.53
C ASP A 117 3.46 -2.97 -4.12
N PHE A 118 4.66 -3.52 -4.30
CA PHE A 118 5.04 -4.86 -3.84
C PHE A 118 5.47 -4.96 -2.36
N VAL A 119 5.53 -3.87 -1.58
CA VAL A 119 5.93 -3.90 -0.16
C VAL A 119 5.09 -4.90 0.65
N GLU A 120 3.76 -4.88 0.47
CA GLU A 120 2.84 -5.81 1.14
C GLU A 120 3.05 -7.27 0.70
N LEU A 121 3.43 -7.51 -0.56
CA LEU A 121 3.82 -8.83 -1.04
C LEU A 121 5.08 -9.34 -0.32
N VAL A 122 6.11 -8.50 -0.16
CA VAL A 122 7.33 -8.89 0.56
C VAL A 122 7.04 -9.21 2.03
N HIS A 123 6.18 -8.42 2.69
CA HIS A 123 5.69 -8.73 4.04
C HIS A 123 4.99 -10.09 4.12
N ALA A 124 4.09 -10.40 3.16
CA ALA A 124 3.38 -11.67 3.12
C ALA A 124 4.34 -12.86 2.88
N LEU A 125 5.27 -12.75 1.92
CA LEU A 125 6.27 -13.79 1.62
C LEU A 125 7.18 -14.09 2.82
N ARG A 126 7.64 -13.03 3.50
CA ARG A 126 8.44 -13.16 4.73
C ARG A 126 7.68 -13.87 5.84
N THR A 127 6.37 -13.60 5.97
CA THR A 127 5.49 -14.27 6.94
C THR A 127 5.30 -15.76 6.61
N LEU A 128 5.36 -16.13 5.32
CA LEU A 128 5.36 -17.52 4.85
C LEU A 128 6.74 -18.21 4.96
N GLY A 129 7.75 -17.54 5.50
CA GLY A 129 9.12 -18.06 5.62
C GLY A 129 9.91 -18.09 4.30
N VAL A 130 9.41 -17.43 3.25
CA VAL A 130 10.09 -17.34 1.95
C VAL A 130 11.00 -16.13 1.94
N ARG A 131 12.27 -16.36 1.62
CA ARG A 131 13.26 -15.30 1.44
C ARG A 131 12.96 -14.51 0.19
N THR A 132 12.97 -13.18 0.29
CA THR A 132 12.66 -12.29 -0.83
C THR A 132 13.89 -11.52 -1.27
N GLU A 133 14.24 -11.63 -2.55
CA GLU A 133 15.37 -10.95 -3.17
C GLU A 133 14.87 -9.99 -4.24
N VAL A 134 15.20 -8.71 -4.14
CA VAL A 134 14.73 -7.66 -5.06
C VAL A 134 15.84 -7.27 -6.02
N TYR A 135 15.53 -7.29 -7.32
CA TYR A 135 16.43 -6.90 -8.41
C TYR A 135 15.80 -5.71 -9.15
N ALA A 136 16.38 -4.52 -8.98
CA ALA A 136 15.84 -3.32 -9.59
C ALA A 136 16.93 -2.27 -9.83
N PHE A 137 16.62 -1.25 -10.64
CA PHE A 137 17.52 -0.12 -10.82
C PHE A 137 17.52 0.75 -9.56
N GLU A 138 18.71 1.07 -9.04
CA GLU A 138 18.87 1.77 -7.76
C GLU A 138 18.23 3.19 -7.75
N ARG A 139 17.99 3.77 -8.92
CA ARG A 139 17.31 5.07 -9.08
C ARG A 139 15.79 5.01 -9.16
N SER A 140 15.19 3.83 -9.40
CA SER A 140 13.73 3.67 -9.53
C SER A 140 13.10 2.75 -8.47
N VAL A 141 13.91 2.05 -7.68
CA VAL A 141 13.41 1.19 -6.59
C VAL A 141 12.74 2.00 -5.47
N GLY A 142 11.54 1.59 -5.07
CA GLY A 142 10.88 2.11 -3.87
C GLY A 142 11.75 1.87 -2.63
N ARG A 143 12.00 2.92 -1.85
CA ARG A 143 12.90 2.84 -0.68
C ARG A 143 12.47 1.76 0.31
N GLU A 144 11.18 1.71 0.63
CA GLU A 144 10.63 0.73 1.58
C GLU A 144 10.75 -0.71 1.06
N LEU A 145 10.53 -0.95 -0.24
CA LEU A 145 10.75 -2.26 -0.88
C LEU A 145 12.22 -2.69 -0.74
N ARG A 146 13.16 -1.77 -0.99
CA ARG A 146 14.60 -2.01 -0.83
C ARG A 146 14.98 -2.33 0.61
N ASP A 147 14.48 -1.55 1.56
CA ASP A 147 14.83 -1.67 2.99
C ASP A 147 14.18 -2.93 3.62
N LEU A 148 13.10 -3.46 3.04
CA LEU A 148 12.37 -4.65 3.51
C LEU A 148 12.88 -5.99 2.94
N ALA A 149 13.51 -6.00 1.76
CA ALA A 149 14.01 -7.21 1.10
C ALA A 149 15.20 -7.86 1.86
N ASP A 150 15.26 -9.19 1.88
CA ASP A 150 16.37 -9.94 2.51
C ASP A 150 17.70 -9.82 1.73
N LEU A 151 17.60 -9.48 0.44
CA LEU A 151 18.70 -9.08 -0.43
C LEU A 151 18.18 -8.09 -1.47
N PHE A 152 18.85 -6.94 -1.61
CA PHE A 152 18.70 -6.05 -2.74
C PHE A 152 19.92 -6.15 -3.65
N THR A 153 19.69 -6.41 -4.94
CA THR A 153 20.74 -6.43 -5.98
C THR A 153 20.44 -5.31 -6.99
N PRO A 154 21.27 -4.25 -7.06
CA PRO A 154 21.07 -3.20 -8.06
C PRO A 154 21.35 -3.74 -9.46
N ILE A 155 20.50 -3.40 -10.42
CA ILE A 155 20.73 -3.66 -11.85
C ILE A 155 21.61 -2.52 -12.40
N GLY A 156 22.86 -2.86 -12.75
CA GLY A 156 23.84 -1.94 -13.30
C GLY A 156 24.02 -2.03 -14.81
N GLU A 157 24.97 -1.25 -15.32
CA GLU A 157 25.30 -1.16 -16.75
C GLU A 157 25.79 -2.50 -17.32
N GLU A 158 26.38 -3.37 -16.50
CA GLU A 158 26.82 -4.71 -16.88
C GLU A 158 25.68 -5.63 -17.34
N MET A 159 24.43 -5.34 -16.95
CA MET A 159 23.22 -6.03 -17.40
C MET A 159 22.54 -5.32 -18.59
N ILE A 160 23.09 -4.23 -19.11
CA ILE A 160 22.52 -3.50 -20.26
C ILE A 160 23.21 -3.90 -21.57
N PHE A 161 22.45 -4.02 -22.64
CA PHE A 161 22.99 -4.18 -23.99
C PHE A 161 23.59 -2.85 -24.49
N ARG A 162 24.86 -2.89 -24.92
CA ARG A 162 25.61 -1.70 -25.37
C ARG A 162 25.07 -1.10 -26.68
N ASP A 163 24.53 -1.93 -27.57
CA ASP A 163 24.03 -1.53 -28.90
C ASP A 163 22.49 -1.60 -29.00
N ALA A 164 21.80 -0.99 -28.04
CA ALA A 164 20.36 -1.20 -27.81
C ALA A 164 19.38 -0.50 -28.80
N ARG A 165 19.86 0.36 -29.71
CA ARG A 165 19.01 1.33 -30.43
C ARG A 165 18.02 0.74 -31.45
N ALA A 166 18.35 -0.36 -32.14
CA ALA A 166 17.50 -0.89 -33.21
C ALA A 166 16.27 -1.66 -32.70
N ASP A 167 16.41 -2.38 -31.58
CA ASP A 167 15.37 -3.26 -31.07
C ASP A 167 14.47 -2.63 -30.00
N ALA A 168 14.81 -1.44 -29.50
CA ALA A 168 14.02 -0.76 -28.47
C ALA A 168 12.64 -0.35 -29.01
N GLU A 169 12.55 -0.04 -30.30
CA GLU A 169 11.28 0.25 -31.00
C GLU A 169 10.38 -0.99 -31.15
N ALA A 170 10.94 -2.20 -31.08
CA ALA A 170 10.16 -3.45 -31.19
C ALA A 170 9.37 -3.80 -29.92
N TYR A 171 9.80 -3.32 -28.75
CA TYR A 171 9.05 -3.46 -27.49
C TYR A 171 9.03 -2.15 -26.72
N ALA A 172 8.28 -1.17 -27.23
CA ALA A 172 7.84 -0.03 -26.44
C ALA A 172 6.47 -0.38 -25.81
N PRO A 173 6.36 -0.60 -24.49
CA PRO A 173 5.07 -0.61 -23.82
C PRO A 173 4.42 0.77 -23.93
N ALA A 174 3.08 0.83 -23.94
CA ALA A 174 2.36 2.10 -23.94
C ALA A 174 2.65 2.89 -22.66
N PRO A 175 2.88 4.22 -22.73
CA PRO A 175 3.11 5.03 -21.54
C PRO A 175 1.96 4.83 -20.56
N GLU A 176 2.33 4.62 -19.29
CA GLU A 176 1.34 4.50 -18.24
C GLU A 176 0.47 5.76 -18.18
N PRO A 177 -0.84 5.64 -17.89
CA PRO A 177 -1.68 6.81 -17.77
C PRO A 177 -1.20 7.62 -16.58
N GLN A 178 -0.58 8.77 -16.86
CA GLN A 178 -0.35 9.76 -15.84
C GLN A 178 -1.69 10.06 -15.16
N PRO A 179 -1.74 10.10 -13.81
CA PRO A 179 -2.95 10.54 -13.13
C PRO A 179 -3.29 11.93 -13.66
N ARG A 180 -4.52 12.11 -14.18
CA ARG A 180 -5.01 13.43 -14.57
C ARG A 180 -4.75 14.39 -13.40
N PRO A 181 -4.25 15.62 -13.65
CA PRO A 181 -4.13 16.62 -12.60
C PRO A 181 -5.43 16.65 -11.80
N ALA A 182 -5.31 16.60 -10.48
CA ALA A 182 -6.49 16.61 -9.61
C ALA A 182 -7.39 17.77 -10.06
N ALA A 183 -8.65 17.46 -10.39
CA ALA A 183 -9.60 18.49 -10.76
C ALA A 183 -9.58 19.54 -9.65
N PRO A 184 -9.53 20.85 -9.98
CA PRO A 184 -9.47 21.89 -8.96
C PRO A 184 -10.60 21.64 -7.96
N ALA A 185 -10.26 21.64 -6.67
CA ALA A 185 -11.21 21.31 -5.62
C ALA A 185 -12.51 22.09 -5.85
N PRO A 186 -13.70 21.45 -5.75
CA PRO A 186 -14.96 22.12 -6.01
C PRO A 186 -15.00 23.39 -5.17
N LEU A 187 -15.29 24.53 -5.83
CA LEU A 187 -15.28 25.83 -5.19
C LEU A 187 -16.08 25.73 -3.88
N PRO A 188 -15.55 26.24 -2.75
CA PRO A 188 -16.29 26.22 -1.50
C PRO A 188 -17.64 26.91 -1.74
N PRO A 189 -18.75 26.39 -1.17
CA PRO A 189 -20.05 27.00 -1.35
C PRO A 189 -19.98 28.49 -0.97
N PRO A 190 -20.68 29.37 -1.72
CA PRO A 190 -20.64 30.80 -1.43
C PRO A 190 -20.99 31.03 0.05
N ARG A 191 -20.13 31.78 0.75
CA ARG A 191 -20.37 32.09 2.16
C ARG A 191 -21.77 32.72 2.27
N PRO A 192 -22.62 32.32 3.23
CA PRO A 192 -23.87 33.00 3.45
C PRO A 192 -23.58 34.48 3.70
N SER A 193 -24.32 35.36 3.01
CA SER A 193 -24.20 36.80 3.17
C SER A 193 -24.26 37.17 4.64
N ALA A 194 -23.35 38.04 5.08
CA ALA A 194 -23.33 38.47 6.48
C ALA A 194 -24.70 39.00 6.89
N PRO A 195 -25.23 38.63 8.08
CA PRO A 195 -26.48 39.18 8.56
C PRO A 195 -26.37 40.70 8.65
N ALA A 196 -27.43 41.41 8.24
CA ALA A 196 -27.45 42.86 8.20
C ALA A 196 -27.01 43.46 9.56
N PRO A 197 -26.28 44.59 9.57
CA PRO A 197 -25.82 45.21 10.80
C PRO A 197 -27.03 45.51 11.71
N ARG A 198 -26.97 44.98 12.94
CA ARG A 198 -28.00 45.21 13.95
C ARG A 198 -28.11 46.73 14.21
N PRO A 199 -29.30 47.33 14.20
CA PRO A 199 -29.44 48.78 14.35
C PRO A 199 -28.84 49.25 15.68
N THR A 200 -28.09 50.34 15.62
CA THR A 200 -27.43 50.95 16.78
C THR A 200 -28.48 51.38 17.82
N PRO A 201 -28.29 51.10 19.12
CA PRO A 201 -29.19 51.62 20.15
C PRO A 201 -29.18 53.15 20.14
N ALA A 202 -30.36 53.77 20.13
CA ALA A 202 -30.49 55.20 20.31
C ALA A 202 -29.93 55.63 21.67
N ALA A 203 -29.19 56.74 21.70
CA ALA A 203 -28.65 57.28 22.95
C ALA A 203 -29.77 57.61 23.93
N GLN A 204 -29.73 57.04 25.13
CA GLN A 204 -30.69 57.37 26.19
C GLN A 204 -30.41 58.79 26.70
N PRO A 205 -31.44 59.63 26.92
CA PRO A 205 -31.25 60.97 27.47
C PRO A 205 -30.71 60.89 28.90
N VAL A 206 -29.72 61.74 29.20
CA VAL A 206 -29.07 61.82 30.52
C VAL A 206 -30.12 62.19 31.57
N ARG A 207 -30.38 61.27 32.51
CA ARG A 207 -31.22 61.55 33.68
C ARG A 207 -30.43 62.37 34.69
N THR A 208 -30.96 63.54 35.05
CA THR A 208 -30.47 64.34 36.17
C THR A 208 -30.65 63.59 37.50
N PRO A 209 -29.70 63.73 38.45
CA PRO A 209 -29.80 63.05 39.75
C PRO A 209 -30.93 63.67 40.61
N PRO A 210 -31.64 62.87 41.41
CA PRO A 210 -32.68 63.36 42.32
C PRO A 210 -32.11 64.09 43.55
N PRO A 211 -32.88 64.99 44.19
CA PRO A 211 -32.47 65.69 45.41
C PRO A 211 -32.37 64.75 46.63
N PRO A 212 -31.63 65.15 47.69
CA PRO A 212 -31.40 64.33 48.87
C PRO A 212 -32.67 64.07 49.71
N ALA A 213 -32.72 62.91 50.36
CA ALA A 213 -33.89 62.41 51.06
C ALA A 213 -34.12 63.06 52.45
N PRO A 214 -35.38 63.21 52.91
CA PRO A 214 -35.73 63.61 54.28
C PRO A 214 -35.45 62.49 55.31
N PRO A 215 -35.41 62.81 56.62
CA PRO A 215 -34.98 61.88 57.67
C PRO A 215 -35.97 60.74 57.97
N ARG A 216 -35.44 59.67 58.56
CA ARG A 216 -36.12 58.40 58.87
C ARG A 216 -37.22 58.53 59.94
N VAL A 217 -38.23 57.66 59.83
CA VAL A 217 -39.06 57.21 60.96
C VAL A 217 -38.97 55.68 61.04
N SER A 218 -38.86 55.14 62.25
CA SER A 218 -38.74 53.71 62.54
C SER A 218 -40.08 53.07 62.94
N SER A 219 -40.37 51.87 62.45
CA SER A 219 -41.41 50.97 62.98
C SER A 219 -40.91 49.52 63.00
N PHE A 220 -41.43 48.72 63.95
CA PHE A 220 -40.87 47.46 64.45
C PHE A 220 -41.59 46.19 63.95
N GLY A 221 -40.85 45.06 63.85
CA GLY A 221 -41.34 43.65 63.82
C GLY A 221 -42.06 43.19 62.53
N ALA A 222 -42.16 41.90 62.16
CA ALA A 222 -41.52 40.61 62.54
C ALA A 222 -41.94 39.55 61.45
N GLY A 223 -41.42 38.31 61.32
CA GLY A 223 -40.34 37.54 61.96
C GLY A 223 -40.54 36.01 61.72
N ILE A 224 -39.49 35.17 61.94
CA ILE A 224 -39.50 33.66 61.93
C ILE A 224 -39.59 33.02 60.51
N LEU A 225 -38.57 32.31 59.99
CA LEU A 225 -38.23 30.85 60.12
C LEU A 225 -39.37 29.93 59.61
N THR A 226 -39.17 28.94 58.72
CA THR A 226 -38.38 27.70 58.91
C THR A 226 -37.73 27.10 57.65
N ASP A 227 -36.87 26.12 57.91
CA ASP A 227 -35.94 25.36 57.04
C ASP A 227 -36.56 24.04 56.52
N GLU A 228 -36.06 23.49 55.40
CA GLU A 228 -36.22 22.07 54.96
C GLU A 228 -35.07 21.67 53.98
N PRO A 229 -34.43 20.48 54.12
CA PRO A 229 -33.14 20.17 53.47
C PRO A 229 -33.23 19.35 52.17
N GLN A 230 -32.09 19.23 51.47
CA GLN A 230 -31.95 18.51 50.19
C GLN A 230 -31.70 17.00 50.37
N GLU A 231 -32.15 16.20 49.39
CA GLU A 231 -31.85 14.75 49.28
C GLU A 231 -30.97 14.47 48.04
N GLU A 232 -29.95 13.63 48.21
CA GLU A 232 -28.85 13.39 47.26
C GLU A 232 -28.99 12.01 46.58
N ALA A 233 -28.81 11.93 45.26
CA ALA A 233 -29.11 10.71 44.49
C ALA A 233 -27.94 9.70 44.46
N PRO A 234 -28.19 8.38 44.58
CA PRO A 234 -27.14 7.36 44.70
C PRO A 234 -26.47 6.95 43.37
N ALA A 235 -25.20 6.54 43.46
CA ALA A 235 -24.36 6.14 42.34
C ALA A 235 -24.63 4.69 41.82
N PRO A 236 -24.34 4.39 40.54
CA PRO A 236 -24.62 3.08 39.94
C PRO A 236 -23.58 1.98 40.28
N PRO A 237 -23.97 0.68 40.25
CA PRO A 237 -23.13 -0.44 40.69
C PRO A 237 -22.08 -0.90 39.65
N PRO A 238 -21.00 -1.58 40.08
CA PRO A 238 -19.92 -2.04 39.21
C PRO A 238 -20.26 -3.30 38.38
N ARG A 239 -19.57 -3.49 37.25
CA ARG A 239 -19.75 -4.63 36.33
C ARG A 239 -18.98 -5.88 36.80
N PRO A 240 -19.51 -7.10 36.61
CA PRO A 240 -18.86 -8.33 37.06
C PRO A 240 -17.70 -8.78 36.15
N SER A 241 -16.66 -9.33 36.78
CA SER A 241 -15.52 -9.98 36.11
C SER A 241 -15.87 -11.39 35.64
N ARG A 242 -15.35 -11.80 34.47
CA ARG A 242 -15.43 -13.19 33.99
C ARG A 242 -14.07 -13.86 34.04
N SER A 243 -13.98 -14.95 34.80
CA SER A 243 -12.82 -15.84 34.84
C SER A 243 -13.15 -17.20 34.19
N ARG A 244 -12.33 -17.55 33.20
CA ARG A 244 -11.86 -18.87 32.73
C ARG A 244 -12.78 -20.10 32.58
N ASN A 245 -12.48 -20.80 31.48
CA ASN A 245 -12.54 -22.25 31.22
C ASN A 245 -13.89 -22.91 30.89
N ARG A 246 -14.02 -23.27 29.60
CA ARG A 246 -14.41 -24.63 29.20
C ARG A 246 -13.57 -25.06 27.99
N THR A 247 -12.82 -26.13 28.17
CA THR A 247 -12.16 -26.89 27.10
C THR A 247 -13.19 -27.63 26.27
N SER A 248 -13.00 -27.66 24.96
CA SER A 248 -13.64 -28.59 24.03
C SER A 248 -12.58 -29.53 23.46
N PRO A 249 -12.85 -30.84 23.26
CA PRO A 249 -11.86 -31.77 22.74
C PRO A 249 -11.50 -31.42 21.29
N SER A 250 -10.22 -31.53 20.94
CA SER A 250 -9.73 -31.36 19.58
C SER A 250 -9.98 -32.61 18.73
N PHE A 251 -10.11 -32.41 17.42
CA PHE A 251 -10.37 -33.44 16.41
C PHE A 251 -9.18 -34.42 16.21
N LEU A 252 -8.16 -34.38 17.07
CA LEU A 252 -6.91 -35.16 16.95
C LEU A 252 -6.85 -36.40 17.85
N ASP A 253 -7.71 -36.52 18.88
CA ASP A 253 -7.78 -37.71 19.75
C ASP A 253 -8.48 -38.92 19.08
N ARG A 254 -8.40 -39.05 17.75
CA ARG A 254 -9.16 -40.04 16.96
C ARG A 254 -8.39 -40.71 15.82
N LEU A 255 -7.06 -40.65 15.86
CA LEU A 255 -6.16 -41.20 14.83
C LEU A 255 -4.95 -41.97 15.40
N GLU A 256 -5.08 -42.59 16.58
CA GLU A 256 -4.07 -43.48 17.18
C GLU A 256 -4.70 -44.82 17.64
N ALA A 257 -5.57 -45.41 16.81
CA ALA A 257 -6.18 -46.71 17.10
C ALA A 257 -6.54 -47.48 15.82
N GLU A 258 -5.53 -47.87 15.03
CA GLU A 258 -5.55 -49.01 14.09
C GLU A 258 -4.11 -49.38 13.69
N ASP A 259 -3.84 -50.67 13.47
CA ASP A 259 -2.58 -51.32 13.03
C ASP A 259 -1.35 -51.40 13.99
N GLU A 260 -1.56 -51.94 15.20
CA GLU A 260 -0.70 -53.04 15.71
C GLU A 260 -1.59 -54.27 16.01
N ALA A 261 -1.66 -55.23 15.07
CA ALA A 261 -2.20 -56.59 15.24
C ALA A 261 -1.73 -57.52 14.11
#